data_AF-D1JIF3-F1
#
_entry.id   AF-D1JIF3-F1
#
_cell.length_a   1.000
_cell.length_b   1.000
_cell.length_c   1.000
_cell.angle_alpha   90.00
_cell.angle_beta   90.00
_cell.angle_gamma   90.00
#
_symmetry.space_group_name_H-M   'P 1'
#
loop_
_entity.id
_entity.type
_entity.pdbx_description
1 polymer ?
#
loop_
_entity_poly.entity_id
_entity_poly.type
_entity_poly.pdbx_seq_one_letter_code
_entity_poly.pdbx_strand_id
1 'polypeptide(L)'
;MKLKQITNHPALFLQDGSPLPGRSGKLARLEAMLEEVLAEGDKALIFTQFAGMGVMLRHYLQEKLGCETLFLHGGTTKKQRDAMILRFQTDPHGPPLFILSLKAGGIGLNLTAANHVFHFDRWWNPAVENQATDRVFRIGQRKNVQVHKFICIGTLEERIDQMIERKKELAESIIGAGEAWVTELSTDQLKEVFSLSQDAVEPFD
;
A
#
# COMPACT_ATOMS: atom_id res chain seq x y z
N MET A 1 -7.53 8.71 11.17
CA MET A 1 -7.59 7.80 10.00
C MET A 1 -8.36 8.33 8.78
N LYS A 2 -9.36 9.22 8.91
CA LYS A 2 -10.17 9.71 7.77
C LYS A 2 -9.34 10.35 6.64
N LEU A 3 -8.36 11.19 6.97
CA LEU A 3 -7.50 11.83 5.96
C LEU A 3 -6.67 10.82 5.15
N LYS A 4 -6.20 9.72 5.76
CA LYS A 4 -5.52 8.63 5.02
C LYS A 4 -6.45 7.94 4.01
N GLN A 5 -7.75 7.92 4.28
CA GLN A 5 -8.70 7.37 3.32
C GLN A 5 -8.84 8.29 2.10
N ILE A 6 -8.87 9.61 2.33
CA ILE A 6 -8.95 10.61 1.26
C ILE A 6 -7.69 10.60 0.39
N THR A 7 -6.50 10.51 0.98
CA THR A 7 -5.22 10.41 0.22
C THR A 7 -5.13 9.14 -0.62
N ASN A 8 -5.86 8.08 -0.25
CA ASN A 8 -6.00 6.88 -1.06
C ASN A 8 -7.02 7.06 -2.17
N HIS A 9 -8.27 7.38 -1.81
CA HIS A 9 -9.34 7.63 -2.75
C HIS A 9 -10.55 8.30 -2.06
N PRO A 10 -11.15 9.37 -2.61
CA PRO A 10 -12.33 10.00 -2.01
C PRO A 10 -13.50 9.04 -1.75
N ALA A 11 -13.77 8.11 -2.69
CA ALA A 11 -14.82 7.09 -2.53
C ALA A 11 -14.62 6.17 -1.31
N LEU A 12 -13.38 5.97 -0.85
CA LEU A 12 -13.10 5.18 0.36
C LEU A 12 -13.64 5.87 1.62
N PHE A 13 -13.58 7.20 1.63
CA PHE A 13 -14.12 8.03 2.70
C PHE A 13 -15.63 8.22 2.59
N LEU A 14 -16.13 8.52 1.37
CA LEU A 14 -17.53 8.84 1.13
C LEU A 14 -18.46 7.61 1.15
N GLN A 15 -17.95 6.45 0.75
CA GLN A 15 -18.71 5.19 0.66
C GLN A 15 -20.03 5.32 -0.13
N ASP A 16 -20.00 6.13 -1.19
CA ASP A 16 -21.17 6.58 -1.95
C ASP A 16 -21.33 5.85 -3.31
N GLY A 17 -20.45 4.90 -3.63
CA GLY A 17 -20.46 4.18 -4.91
C GLY A 17 -20.01 5.02 -6.11
N SER A 18 -19.42 6.20 -5.85
CA SER A 18 -18.91 7.06 -6.92
C SER A 18 -17.78 6.40 -7.72
N PRO A 19 -17.62 6.75 -9.02
CA PRO A 19 -16.62 6.14 -9.88
C PRO A 19 -15.20 6.39 -9.35
N LEU A 20 -14.31 5.44 -9.61
CA LEU A 20 -12.90 5.51 -9.20
C LEU A 20 -11.97 6.28 -10.17
N PRO A 21 -12.08 6.16 -11.51
CA PRO A 21 -11.17 6.85 -12.42
C PRO A 21 -11.11 8.36 -12.21
N GLY A 22 -9.91 8.95 -12.37
CA GLY A 22 -9.71 10.40 -12.40
C GLY A 22 -9.84 11.13 -11.05
N ARG A 23 -9.97 10.41 -9.93
CA ARG A 23 -10.23 11.01 -8.61
C ARG A 23 -9.16 10.73 -7.55
N SER A 24 -8.11 10.00 -7.91
CA SER A 24 -6.96 9.73 -7.06
C SER A 24 -5.68 9.66 -7.87
N GLY A 25 -4.72 10.53 -7.56
CA GLY A 25 -3.38 10.49 -8.17
C GLY A 25 -2.64 9.19 -7.87
N LYS A 26 -2.85 8.62 -6.68
CA LYS A 26 -2.29 7.30 -6.33
C LYS A 26 -2.86 6.18 -7.18
N LEU A 27 -4.17 6.19 -7.44
CA LEU A 27 -4.80 5.19 -8.29
C LEU A 27 -4.26 5.28 -9.72
N ALA A 28 -4.21 6.49 -10.28
CA ALA A 28 -3.68 6.74 -11.61
C ALA A 28 -2.20 6.30 -11.73
N ARG A 29 -1.38 6.60 -10.73
CA ARG A 29 0.03 6.18 -10.71
C ARG A 29 0.18 4.67 -10.57
N LEU A 30 -0.65 4.02 -9.73
CA LEU A 30 -0.64 2.57 -9.59
C LEU A 30 -0.97 1.89 -10.92
N GLU A 31 -2.02 2.34 -11.59
CA GLU A 31 -2.46 1.81 -12.88
C GLU A 31 -1.33 1.87 -13.92
N ALA A 32 -0.75 3.06 -14.15
CA ALA A 32 0.35 3.23 -15.11
C ALA A 32 1.55 2.33 -14.82
N MET A 33 1.94 2.21 -13.54
CA MET A 33 3.06 1.33 -13.17
C MET A 33 2.72 -0.16 -13.31
N LEU A 34 1.47 -0.55 -13.07
CA LEU A 34 1.03 -1.93 -13.24
C LEU A 34 0.90 -2.32 -14.71
N GLU A 35 0.56 -1.39 -15.61
CA GLU A 35 0.62 -1.63 -17.06
C GLU A 35 2.04 -2.03 -17.50
N GLU A 36 3.05 -1.31 -17.03
CA GLU A 36 4.47 -1.64 -17.29
C GLU A 36 4.84 -3.01 -16.72
N VAL A 37 4.50 -3.29 -15.45
CA VAL A 37 4.78 -4.58 -14.80
C VAL A 37 4.14 -5.74 -15.57
N LEU A 38 2.90 -5.59 -16.02
CA LEU A 38 2.20 -6.62 -16.77
C LEU A 38 2.79 -6.81 -18.18
N ALA A 39 3.22 -5.73 -18.83
CA ALA A 39 3.88 -5.79 -20.14
C ALA A 39 5.21 -6.56 -20.07
N GLU A 40 5.93 -6.48 -18.95
CA GLU A 40 7.15 -7.25 -18.69
C GLU A 40 6.89 -8.72 -18.28
N GLY A 41 5.62 -9.10 -18.07
CA GLY A 41 5.24 -10.44 -17.60
C GLY A 41 5.57 -10.68 -16.13
N ASP A 42 5.73 -9.60 -15.35
CA ASP A 42 6.08 -9.65 -13.94
C ASP A 42 4.84 -9.69 -13.04
N LYS A 43 5.07 -10.02 -11.76
CA LYS A 43 4.00 -10.13 -10.76
C LYS A 43 4.18 -9.10 -9.66
N ALA A 44 3.05 -8.54 -9.22
CA ALA A 44 3.01 -7.48 -8.22
C ALA A 44 2.20 -7.84 -6.97
N LEU A 45 2.72 -7.42 -5.82
CA LEU A 45 1.95 -7.32 -4.58
C LEU A 45 1.51 -5.88 -4.36
N ILE A 46 0.28 -5.68 -3.92
CA ILE A 46 -0.25 -4.36 -3.54
C ILE A 46 -0.72 -4.41 -2.09
N PHE A 47 -0.08 -3.66 -1.22
CA PHE A 47 -0.42 -3.55 0.20
C PHE A 47 -1.27 -2.31 0.46
N THR A 48 -2.33 -2.48 1.23
CA THR A 48 -3.16 -1.36 1.75
C THR A 48 -3.61 -1.66 3.17
N GLN A 49 -3.65 -0.65 4.04
CA GLN A 49 -4.18 -0.77 5.41
C GLN A 49 -5.72 -0.90 5.42
N PHE A 50 -6.40 -0.59 4.32
CA PHE A 50 -7.85 -0.51 4.25
C PHE A 50 -8.43 -1.62 3.39
N ALA A 51 -9.13 -2.57 4.02
CA ALA A 51 -9.80 -3.66 3.29
C ALA A 51 -10.80 -3.14 2.23
N GLY A 52 -11.52 -2.05 2.52
CA GLY A 52 -12.41 -1.39 1.55
C GLY A 52 -11.67 -0.89 0.31
N MET A 53 -10.45 -0.37 0.48
CA MET A 53 -9.61 0.01 -0.66
C MET A 53 -9.18 -1.22 -1.46
N GLY A 54 -8.84 -2.32 -0.79
CA GLY A 54 -8.48 -3.56 -1.46
C GLY A 54 -9.61 -4.13 -2.32
N VAL A 55 -10.87 -4.02 -1.86
CA VAL A 55 -12.05 -4.37 -2.67
C VAL A 55 -12.14 -3.45 -3.90
N MET A 56 -12.05 -2.14 -3.72
CA MET A 56 -12.11 -1.16 -4.82
C MET A 56 -11.02 -1.40 -5.86
N LEU A 57 -9.76 -1.56 -5.41
CA LEU A 57 -8.61 -1.83 -6.29
C LEU A 57 -8.80 -3.12 -7.06
N ARG A 58 -9.28 -4.19 -6.42
CA ARG A 58 -9.49 -5.47 -7.10
C ARG A 58 -10.45 -5.33 -8.28
N HIS A 59 -11.61 -4.69 -8.05
CA HIS A 59 -12.60 -4.50 -9.11
C HIS A 59 -12.04 -3.61 -10.23
N TYR A 60 -11.42 -2.49 -9.85
CA TYR A 60 -10.83 -1.55 -10.80
C TYR A 60 -9.76 -2.18 -11.69
N LEU A 61 -8.77 -2.83 -11.10
CA LEU A 61 -7.62 -3.38 -11.83
C LEU A 61 -8.02 -4.56 -12.71
N GLN A 62 -8.96 -5.40 -12.28
CA GLN A 62 -9.50 -6.46 -13.14
C GLN A 62 -10.20 -5.90 -14.38
N GLU A 63 -10.98 -4.82 -14.22
CA GLU A 63 -11.69 -4.20 -15.33
C GLU A 63 -10.72 -3.47 -16.28
N LYS A 64 -9.79 -2.69 -15.73
CA LYS A 64 -8.89 -1.84 -16.51
C LYS A 64 -7.74 -2.60 -17.16
N LEU A 65 -7.11 -3.51 -16.44
CA LEU A 65 -5.92 -4.24 -16.91
C LEU A 65 -6.27 -5.59 -17.53
N GLY A 66 -7.54 -6.01 -17.46
CA GLY A 66 -8.01 -7.26 -18.07
C GLY A 66 -7.38 -8.54 -17.49
N CYS A 67 -6.78 -8.45 -16.30
CA CYS A 67 -6.11 -9.57 -15.65
C CYS A 67 -6.76 -9.92 -14.30
N GLU A 68 -6.69 -11.19 -13.92
CA GLU A 68 -7.19 -11.59 -12.60
C GLU A 68 -6.37 -10.94 -11.48
N THR A 69 -7.06 -10.44 -10.45
CA THR A 69 -6.43 -9.85 -9.27
C THR A 69 -6.93 -10.56 -8.01
N LEU A 70 -6.00 -11.15 -7.26
CA LEU A 70 -6.31 -11.78 -5.98
C LEU A 70 -6.41 -10.72 -4.87
N PHE A 71 -7.22 -11.02 -3.85
CA PHE A 71 -7.32 -10.17 -2.68
C PHE A 71 -7.39 -10.99 -1.39
N LEU A 72 -6.42 -10.74 -0.51
CA LEU A 72 -6.32 -11.36 0.81
C LEU A 72 -6.59 -10.31 1.91
N HIS A 73 -7.59 -10.58 2.74
CA HIS A 73 -8.00 -9.71 3.84
C HIS A 73 -8.27 -10.51 5.13
N GLY A 74 -8.54 -9.82 6.24
CA GLY A 74 -8.70 -10.45 7.55
C GLY A 74 -9.88 -11.43 7.67
N GLY A 75 -10.85 -11.38 6.75
CA GLY A 75 -11.99 -12.30 6.68
C GLY A 75 -11.73 -13.55 5.83
N THR A 76 -10.57 -13.64 5.17
CA THR A 76 -10.25 -14.80 4.32
C THR A 76 -9.91 -16.01 5.20
N THR A 77 -10.61 -17.14 4.98
CA THR A 77 -10.34 -18.37 5.73
C THR A 77 -8.93 -18.89 5.45
N LYS A 78 -8.36 -19.67 6.39
CA LYS A 78 -7.04 -20.32 6.20
C LYS A 78 -6.97 -21.11 4.89
N LYS A 79 -7.99 -21.91 4.60
CA LYS A 79 -8.05 -22.73 3.36
C LYS A 79 -8.01 -21.86 2.10
N GLN A 80 -8.81 -20.79 2.05
CA GLN A 80 -8.83 -19.88 0.90
C GLN A 80 -7.50 -19.15 0.73
N ARG A 81 -6.94 -18.65 1.84
CA ARG A 81 -5.64 -17.97 1.83
C ARG A 81 -4.55 -18.89 1.28
N ASP A 82 -4.44 -20.10 1.80
CA ASP A 82 -3.40 -21.05 1.41
C ASP A 82 -3.53 -21.41 -0.09
N ALA A 83 -4.77 -21.51 -0.61
CA ALA A 83 -5.04 -21.70 -2.04
C ALA A 83 -4.65 -20.48 -2.91
N MET A 84 -4.95 -19.26 -2.47
CA MET A 84 -4.56 -18.03 -3.18
C MET A 84 -3.04 -17.90 -3.27
N ILE A 85 -2.33 -18.15 -2.16
CA ILE A 85 -0.86 -18.10 -2.11
C ILE A 85 -0.27 -19.13 -3.05
N LEU A 86 -0.72 -20.39 -2.96
CA LEU A 86 -0.23 -21.47 -3.82
C LEU A 86 -0.40 -21.09 -5.29
N ARG A 87 -1.60 -20.66 -5.68
CA ARG A 87 -1.90 -20.27 -7.06
C ARG A 87 -1.04 -19.11 -7.53
N PHE A 88 -0.88 -18.06 -6.72
CA PHE A 88 -0.02 -16.93 -7.07
C PHE A 88 1.44 -17.36 -7.28
N GLN A 89 1.95 -18.25 -6.42
CA GLN A 89 3.34 -18.69 -6.39
C GLN A 89 3.70 -19.67 -7.50
N THR A 90 2.82 -20.62 -7.82
CA THR A 90 3.19 -21.81 -8.62
C THR A 90 2.49 -21.90 -9.96
N ASP A 91 1.38 -21.21 -10.18
CA ASP A 91 0.63 -21.27 -11.44
C ASP A 91 1.27 -20.33 -12.48
N PRO A 92 1.81 -20.86 -13.60
CA PRO A 92 2.37 -20.05 -14.68
C PRO A 92 1.33 -19.16 -15.36
N HIS A 93 0.06 -19.57 -15.34
CA HIS A 93 -1.09 -18.79 -15.82
C HIS A 93 -1.90 -18.20 -14.67
N GLY A 94 -1.30 -18.17 -13.47
CA GLY A 94 -1.92 -17.64 -12.28
C GLY A 94 -2.05 -16.11 -12.32
N PRO A 95 -2.82 -15.54 -11.38
CA PRO A 95 -3.05 -14.11 -11.31
C PRO A 95 -1.73 -13.34 -11.18
N PRO A 96 -1.50 -12.28 -12.00
CA PRO A 96 -0.28 -11.49 -11.91
C PRO A 96 -0.32 -10.48 -10.75
N LEU A 97 -1.51 -10.13 -10.27
CA LEU A 97 -1.70 -9.13 -9.22
C LEU A 97 -2.28 -9.76 -7.95
N PHE A 98 -1.71 -9.40 -6.79
CA PHE A 98 -2.20 -9.85 -5.49
C PHE A 98 -2.24 -8.71 -4.48
N ILE A 99 -3.45 -8.34 -4.06
CA ILE A 99 -3.70 -7.30 -3.06
C ILE A 99 -3.75 -7.91 -1.66
N LEU A 100 -3.12 -7.27 -0.68
CA LEU A 100 -3.09 -7.67 0.72
C LEU A 100 -3.50 -6.52 1.63
N SER A 101 -4.50 -6.76 2.50
CA SER A 101 -4.91 -5.79 3.52
C SER A 101 -4.73 -6.25 4.96
N LEU A 102 -3.81 -7.18 5.19
CA LEU A 102 -3.55 -7.73 6.51
C LEU A 102 -2.59 -6.81 7.28
N LYS A 103 -2.91 -6.51 8.55
CA LYS A 103 -1.94 -5.94 9.49
C LYS A 103 -0.71 -6.85 9.55
N ALA A 104 0.49 -6.27 9.60
CA ALA A 104 1.72 -7.06 9.44
C ALA A 104 1.96 -8.12 10.54
N GLY A 105 1.24 -8.06 11.66
CA GLY A 105 1.34 -9.04 12.75
C GLY A 105 0.87 -10.45 12.39
N GLY A 106 1.83 -11.39 12.23
CA GLY A 106 1.64 -12.78 12.64
C GLY A 106 1.46 -13.85 11.55
N ILE A 107 1.36 -13.50 10.27
CA ILE A 107 1.21 -14.50 9.19
C ILE A 107 2.47 -14.51 8.31
N GLY A 108 3.28 -15.55 8.46
CA GLY A 108 4.49 -15.77 7.66
C GLY A 108 4.16 -16.18 6.23
N LEU A 109 3.75 -15.24 5.40
CA LEU A 109 3.51 -15.46 3.97
C LEU A 109 4.85 -15.56 3.22
N ASN A 110 4.94 -16.51 2.28
CA ASN A 110 6.04 -16.61 1.33
C ASN A 110 5.52 -16.24 -0.07
N LEU A 111 5.93 -15.09 -0.61
CA LEU A 111 5.39 -14.51 -1.84
C LEU A 111 6.51 -14.12 -2.82
N THR A 112 7.47 -15.02 -2.98
CA THR A 112 8.68 -14.87 -3.81
C THR A 112 8.43 -14.82 -5.32
N ALA A 113 7.22 -15.13 -5.80
CA ALA A 113 6.87 -15.02 -7.22
C ALA A 113 6.66 -13.58 -7.67
N ALA A 114 6.40 -12.65 -6.75
CA ALA A 114 6.36 -11.22 -7.04
C ALA A 114 7.76 -10.63 -7.03
N ASN A 115 8.00 -9.68 -7.93
CA ASN A 115 9.21 -8.86 -7.95
C ASN A 115 8.89 -7.36 -7.93
N HIS A 116 7.61 -6.99 -7.89
CA HIS A 116 7.16 -5.63 -7.60
C HIS A 116 6.30 -5.62 -6.33
N VAL A 117 6.57 -4.65 -5.45
CA VAL A 117 5.82 -4.45 -4.21
C VAL A 117 5.36 -3.00 -4.15
N PHE A 118 4.05 -2.79 -4.10
CA PHE A 118 3.44 -1.47 -3.98
C PHE A 118 2.84 -1.32 -2.58
N HIS A 119 3.30 -0.33 -1.82
CA HIS A 119 2.63 0.14 -0.61
C HIS A 119 1.75 1.32 -0.98
N PHE A 120 0.45 1.06 -1.17
CA PHE A 120 -0.51 2.04 -1.65
C PHE A 120 -0.77 3.16 -0.62
N ASP A 121 -0.69 2.82 0.67
CA ASP A 121 -0.73 3.78 1.77
C ASP A 121 0.43 3.60 2.74
N ARG A 122 0.94 4.73 3.25
CA ARG A 122 2.07 4.72 4.18
C ARG A 122 1.67 4.12 5.52
N TRP A 123 2.40 3.11 5.96
CA TRP A 123 2.36 2.66 7.35
C TRP A 123 3.15 3.64 8.20
N TRP A 124 2.57 4.05 9.32
CA TRP A 124 3.23 4.99 10.23
C TRP A 124 4.32 4.32 11.08
N ASN A 125 4.31 3.00 11.13
CA ASN A 125 5.37 2.19 11.72
C ASN A 125 6.19 1.54 10.58
N PRO A 126 7.43 1.98 10.34
CA PRO A 126 8.30 1.41 9.30
C PRO A 126 8.52 -0.09 9.45
N ALA A 127 8.55 -0.61 10.69
CA ALA A 127 8.75 -2.03 10.94
C ALA A 127 7.61 -2.89 10.36
N VAL A 128 6.39 -2.36 10.35
CA VAL A 128 5.20 -3.05 9.83
C VAL A 128 5.25 -3.09 8.30
N GLU A 129 5.69 -2.00 7.66
CA GLU A 129 5.91 -1.95 6.21
C GLU A 129 7.06 -2.85 5.76
N ASN A 130 8.19 -2.80 6.48
CA ASN A 130 9.35 -3.63 6.21
C ASN A 130 8.97 -5.11 6.35
N GLN A 131 8.28 -5.49 7.43
CA GLN A 131 7.79 -6.86 7.61
C GLN A 131 6.83 -7.31 6.50
N ALA A 132 6.00 -6.40 5.96
CA ALA A 132 5.16 -6.71 4.80
C ALA A 132 6.01 -6.95 3.54
N THR A 133 7.05 -6.15 3.34
CA THR A 133 7.99 -6.25 2.21
C THR A 133 8.88 -7.50 2.31
N ASP A 134 9.35 -7.85 3.51
CA ASP A 134 10.20 -9.01 3.79
C ASP A 134 9.56 -10.35 3.38
N ARG A 135 8.24 -10.38 3.20
CA ARG A 135 7.51 -11.55 2.68
C ARG A 135 7.89 -11.91 1.23
N VAL A 136 8.46 -10.95 0.49
CA VAL A 136 8.92 -11.11 -0.90
C VAL A 136 10.41 -11.45 -0.97
N PHE A 137 11.22 -10.94 -0.02
CA PHE A 137 12.66 -11.17 0.05
C PHE A 137 13.08 -12.52 0.66
N ARG A 138 12.19 -13.52 0.68
CA ARG A 138 12.47 -14.83 1.29
C ARG A 138 13.27 -15.75 0.37
N ILE A 139 13.81 -16.81 0.97
CA ILE A 139 14.44 -17.93 0.26
C ILE A 139 13.50 -18.43 -0.83
N GLY A 140 13.97 -18.42 -2.08
CA GLY A 140 13.18 -18.76 -3.27
C GLY A 140 12.90 -17.57 -4.19
N GLN A 141 13.17 -16.34 -3.75
CA GLN A 141 13.21 -15.18 -4.66
C GLN A 141 14.39 -15.29 -5.62
N ARG A 142 14.15 -15.06 -6.91
CA ARG A 142 15.15 -15.18 -7.99
C ARG A 142 15.28 -13.92 -8.84
N LYS A 143 14.40 -12.94 -8.64
CA LYS A 143 14.39 -11.65 -9.35
C LYS A 143 14.75 -10.52 -8.39
N ASN A 144 15.29 -9.44 -8.94
CA ASN A 144 15.44 -8.18 -8.20
C ASN A 144 14.06 -7.66 -7.83
N VAL A 145 13.86 -7.30 -6.57
CA VAL A 145 12.58 -6.82 -6.06
C VAL A 145 12.57 -5.30 -6.03
N GLN A 146 11.59 -4.69 -6.68
CA GLN A 146 11.34 -3.25 -6.64
C GLN A 146 10.24 -2.93 -5.63
N VAL A 147 10.50 -1.96 -4.75
CA VAL A 147 9.57 -1.56 -3.69
C VAL A 147 9.15 -0.11 -3.91
N HIS A 148 7.86 0.08 -4.16
CA HIS A 148 7.23 1.35 -4.49
C HIS A 148 6.38 1.81 -3.31
N LYS A 149 6.68 2.98 -2.75
CA LYS A 149 5.99 3.52 -1.57
C LYS A 149 5.26 4.79 -1.96
N PHE A 150 3.93 4.76 -1.93
CA PHE A 150 3.14 5.90 -2.40
C PHE A 150 2.92 6.92 -1.28
N ILE A 151 3.18 8.17 -1.60
CA ILE A 151 3.06 9.32 -0.70
C ILE A 151 2.30 10.41 -1.45
N CYS A 152 1.24 10.93 -0.85
CA CYS A 152 0.54 12.11 -1.36
C CYS A 152 1.25 13.39 -0.87
N ILE A 153 1.86 14.12 -1.80
CA ILE A 153 2.64 15.35 -1.54
C ILE A 153 1.77 16.43 -0.90
N GLY A 154 2.34 17.21 0.02
CA GLY A 154 1.68 18.29 0.73
C GLY A 154 0.66 17.85 1.78
N THR A 155 0.43 16.54 1.92
CA THR A 155 -0.52 15.99 2.90
C THR A 155 0.21 15.48 4.15
N LEU A 156 -0.58 14.98 5.10
CA LEU A 156 -0.04 14.29 6.27
C LEU A 156 0.92 13.14 5.91
N GLU A 157 0.76 12.51 4.73
CA GLU A 157 1.62 11.38 4.35
C GLU A 157 3.07 11.82 4.14
N GLU A 158 3.29 12.96 3.48
CA GLU A 158 4.62 13.52 3.27
C GLU A 158 5.27 13.93 4.59
N ARG A 159 4.50 14.56 5.49
CA ARG A 159 5.03 14.98 6.79
C ARG A 159 5.40 13.80 7.66
N ILE A 160 4.57 12.76 7.68
CA ILE A 160 4.86 11.53 8.40
C ILE A 160 6.08 10.84 7.81
N ASP A 161 6.22 10.83 6.48
CA ASP A 161 7.40 10.31 5.81
C ASP A 161 8.67 11.04 6.24
N GLN A 162 8.68 12.37 6.17
CA GLN A 162 9.79 13.21 6.63
C GLN A 162 10.13 12.96 8.10
N MET A 163 9.11 12.81 8.96
CA MET A 163 9.33 12.49 10.38
C MET A 163 9.91 11.10 10.59
N ILE A 164 9.47 10.10 9.81
CA ILE A 164 10.01 8.73 9.84
C ILE A 164 11.48 8.74 9.42
N GLU A 165 11.83 9.44 8.34
CA GLU A 165 13.21 9.51 7.85
C GLU A 165 14.11 10.25 8.85
N ARG A 166 13.67 11.42 9.37
CA ARG A 166 14.39 12.12 10.46
C ARG A 166 14.57 11.22 11.69
N LYS A 167 13.52 10.46 12.07
CA LYS A 167 13.63 9.52 13.19
C LYS A 167 14.58 8.38 12.86
N LYS A 168 14.64 7.83 11.66
CA LYS A 168 15.64 6.79 11.31
C LYS A 168 17.06 7.31 11.45
N GLU A 169 17.33 8.54 11.01
CA GLU A 169 18.63 9.20 11.20
C GLU A 169 18.99 9.32 12.70
N LEU A 170 18.00 9.52 13.57
CA LEU A 170 18.16 9.60 15.03
C LEU A 170 18.08 8.23 15.77
N ALA A 171 17.40 7.24 15.19
CA ALA A 171 16.93 6.01 15.82
C ALA A 171 17.72 4.75 15.44
N GLU A 172 18.96 4.89 14.96
CA GLU A 172 19.97 3.88 15.28
C GLU A 172 20.12 3.68 16.81
N SER A 173 19.52 4.56 17.64
CA SER A 173 19.51 4.43 19.10
C SER A 173 18.27 3.74 19.74
N ILE A 174 17.01 3.92 19.27
CA ILE A 174 15.82 3.32 19.93
C ILE A 174 14.62 3.22 18.95
N ILE A 175 14.24 2.02 18.46
CA ILE A 175 13.01 1.81 17.67
C ILE A 175 12.05 0.86 18.40
N GLY A 176 10.87 1.36 18.78
CA GLY A 176 9.82 0.55 19.42
C GLY A 176 8.43 1.19 19.56
N ALA A 177 8.16 2.38 19.02
CA ALA A 177 6.88 3.05 19.20
C ALA A 177 5.96 2.84 17.98
N GLY A 178 4.83 2.15 18.17
CA GLY A 178 3.73 2.06 17.19
C GLY A 178 3.03 3.41 16.95
N GLU A 179 1.77 3.42 16.51
CA GLU A 179 1.03 4.67 16.20
C GLU A 179 0.90 5.66 17.38
N ALA A 180 1.27 5.25 18.60
CA ALA A 180 1.22 6.05 19.83
C ALA A 180 2.04 7.35 19.75
N TRP A 181 3.14 7.39 18.99
CA TRP A 181 3.95 8.61 18.92
C TRP A 181 3.18 9.78 18.25
N VAL A 182 2.20 9.50 17.39
CA VAL A 182 1.36 10.55 16.79
C VAL A 182 0.46 11.16 17.86
N THR A 183 0.02 10.38 18.85
CA THR A 183 -0.78 10.88 19.99
C THR A 183 0.07 11.62 21.04
N GLU A 184 1.39 11.54 20.95
CA GLU A 184 2.34 12.20 21.87
C GLU A 184 2.82 13.57 21.37
N LEU A 185 2.41 13.99 20.16
CA LEU A 185 2.76 15.30 19.61
C LEU A 185 2.03 16.43 20.33
N SER A 186 2.71 17.57 20.49
CA SER A 186 2.08 18.80 20.99
C SER A 186 1.01 19.32 20.02
N THR A 187 0.09 20.15 20.51
CA THR A 187 -1.01 20.72 19.69
C THR A 187 -0.50 21.46 18.46
N ASP A 188 0.60 22.21 18.58
CA ASP A 188 1.19 22.96 17.45
C ASP A 188 1.78 22.01 16.41
N GLN A 189 2.49 20.97 16.85
CA GLN A 189 3.02 19.93 15.96
C GLN A 189 1.89 19.14 15.27
N LEU A 190 0.79 18.86 15.98
CA LEU A 190 -0.38 18.21 15.38
C LEU A 190 -1.01 19.09 14.30
N LYS A 191 -1.17 20.38 14.57
CA LYS A 191 -1.70 21.34 13.59
C LYS A 191 -0.83 21.42 12.35
N GLU A 192 0.49 21.41 12.56
CA GLU A 192 1.45 21.34 11.47
C GLU A 192 1.39 20.02 10.73
N VAL A 193 1.07 18.87 11.34
CA VAL A 193 0.93 17.59 10.60
C VAL A 193 -0.36 17.55 9.76
N PHE A 194 -1.46 18.11 10.26
CA PHE A 194 -2.79 17.98 9.67
C PHE A 194 -3.18 19.04 8.63
N SER A 195 -2.42 20.11 8.43
CA SER A 195 -2.70 21.11 7.40
C SER A 195 -2.41 20.58 5.97
N LEU A 196 -2.99 21.15 4.93
CA LEU A 196 -2.54 20.89 3.55
C LEU A 196 -1.48 21.95 3.19
N SER A 197 -0.35 21.54 2.60
CA SER A 197 0.63 22.51 2.09
C SER A 197 0.05 23.29 0.92
N GLN A 198 0.19 24.62 0.93
CA GLN A 198 -0.36 25.48 -0.13
C GLN A 198 0.35 25.25 -1.48
N ASP A 199 1.62 24.85 -1.45
CA ASP A 199 2.42 24.61 -2.66
C ASP A 199 2.08 23.29 -3.38
N ALA A 200 1.28 22.43 -2.75
CA ALA A 200 0.92 21.12 -3.30
C ALA A 200 -0.41 21.13 -4.07
N VAL A 201 -1.07 22.28 -4.18
CA VAL A 201 -2.29 22.46 -4.96
C VAL A 201 -1.90 23.11 -6.27
N GLU A 202 -1.92 22.36 -7.38
CA GLU A 202 -1.86 22.99 -8.69
C GLU A 202 -3.05 23.96 -8.83
N PRO A 203 -2.84 25.20 -9.31
CA PRO A 203 -3.93 26.11 -9.55
C PRO A 203 -4.93 25.44 -10.51
N PHE A 204 -6.20 25.46 -10.13
CA PHE A 204 -7.28 25.07 -11.03
C PHE A 204 -7.33 26.09 -12.17
N ASP A 205 -6.84 25.72 -13.35
CA ASP A 205 -7.13 26.41 -14.62
C ASP A 205 -8.48 25.97 -15.19
#